data_AF-A0A4Y8V7P3-F1
#
_entry.id   AF-A0A4Y8V7P3-F1
#
_cell.length_a   1.000
_cell.length_b   1.000
_cell.length_c   1.000
_cell.angle_alpha   90.00
_cell.angle_beta   90.00
_cell.angle_gamma   90.00
#
_symmetry.space_group_name_H-M   'P 1'
#
loop_
_entity.id
_entity.type
_entity.pdbx_description
1 polymer ?
#
loop_
_entity_poly.entity_id
_entity_poly.type
_entity_poly.pdbx_seq_one_letter_code
_entity_poly.pdbx_strand_id
1 'polypeptide(L)'
;MGWLPLVAMATDVCNQETDARYFLSKWSERGEEPEDMLSRIDGKEFSTEPGHVVYIGDLNGDGIEDFIFNSRVGIGSSMDSTFAFLIQCRGYLNYAGGSYFAGVKVLDSPPKNGDDFKDIKIYSYIRDKRGQIRYKGEEAMTRPHLWQFNPQTQRYEGQSE
;
A
#
# COMPACT_ATOMS: atom_id res chain seq x y z
N MET A 1 -27.88 30.98 10.24
CA MET A 1 -27.05 30.16 9.35
C MET A 1 -26.67 28.90 10.09
N GLY A 2 -27.33 27.77 9.81
CA GLY A 2 -26.93 26.47 10.35
C GLY A 2 -25.78 25.93 9.52
N TRP A 3 -24.65 25.63 10.17
CA TRP A 3 -23.59 24.81 9.57
C TRP A 3 -24.17 23.41 9.37
N LEU A 4 -24.37 23.00 8.12
CA LEU A 4 -24.49 21.59 7.82
C LEU A 4 -23.09 20.99 7.94
N PRO A 5 -22.89 19.91 8.71
CA PRO A 5 -21.66 19.14 8.61
C PRO A 5 -21.56 18.65 7.16
N LEU A 6 -20.42 18.92 6.52
CA LEU A 6 -20.03 18.20 5.31
C LEU A 6 -19.98 16.73 5.72
N VAL A 7 -21.02 15.98 5.37
CA VAL A 7 -20.96 14.52 5.37
C VAL A 7 -19.85 14.21 4.36
N ALA A 8 -18.72 13.69 4.86
CA ALA A 8 -17.70 13.13 4.01
C ALA A 8 -18.41 12.15 3.07
N MET A 9 -18.39 12.46 1.78
CA MET A 9 -18.93 11.55 0.78
C MET A 9 -18.06 10.30 0.90
N ALA A 10 -18.68 9.16 1.23
CA ALA A 10 -18.01 7.87 1.12
C ALA A 10 -17.36 7.82 -0.26
N THR A 11 -16.04 7.93 -0.31
CA THR A 11 -15.32 8.01 -1.57
C THR A 11 -15.36 6.60 -2.13
N ASP A 12 -16.11 6.39 -3.21
CA ASP A 12 -16.24 5.06 -3.80
C ASP A 12 -14.96 4.71 -4.57
N VAL A 13 -13.99 4.12 -3.86
CA VAL A 13 -12.72 3.66 -4.41
C VAL A 13 -12.91 2.47 -5.36
N CYS A 14 -14.09 1.85 -5.40
CA CYS A 14 -14.33 0.62 -6.14
C CYS A 14 -15.11 0.89 -7.43
N ASN A 15 -14.41 0.96 -8.57
CA ASN A 15 -15.03 1.05 -9.89
C ASN A 15 -14.81 -0.23 -10.71
N GLN A 16 -15.79 -1.13 -10.68
CA GLN A 16 -15.72 -2.43 -11.37
C GLN A 16 -15.54 -2.36 -12.90
N GLU A 17 -15.88 -1.23 -13.53
CA GLU A 17 -15.78 -1.04 -14.98
C GLU A 17 -14.37 -0.64 -15.43
N THR A 18 -13.64 0.10 -14.59
CA THR A 18 -12.36 0.71 -14.97
C THR A 18 -11.17 0.20 -14.17
N ASP A 19 -11.39 -0.39 -13.00
CA ASP A 19 -10.30 -0.83 -12.13
C ASP A 19 -9.59 -2.06 -12.67
N ALA A 20 -8.26 -2.03 -12.64
CA ALA A 20 -7.49 -3.25 -12.61
C ALA A 20 -7.84 -4.05 -11.34
N ARG A 21 -8.04 -5.35 -11.49
CA ARG A 21 -8.50 -6.22 -10.40
C ARG A 21 -7.34 -6.99 -9.82
N TYR A 22 -7.14 -6.88 -8.52
CA TYR A 22 -6.09 -7.59 -7.82
C TYR A 22 -6.68 -8.73 -6.98
N PHE A 23 -5.90 -9.80 -6.82
CA PHE A 23 -6.27 -10.96 -6.02
C PHE A 23 -5.06 -11.44 -5.23
N LEU A 24 -5.26 -11.72 -3.94
CA LEU A 24 -4.28 -12.39 -3.11
C LEU A 24 -4.58 -13.89 -3.09
N SER A 25 -3.53 -14.69 -3.27
CA SER A 25 -3.61 -16.14 -3.20
C SER A 25 -2.35 -16.70 -2.56
N LYS A 26 -2.42 -17.90 -1.97
CA LYS A 26 -1.24 -18.59 -1.45
C LYS A 26 -0.88 -19.74 -2.37
N TRP A 27 0.35 -19.74 -2.85
CA TRP A 27 0.88 -20.76 -3.75
C TRP A 27 1.94 -21.56 -3.00
N SER A 28 2.00 -22.86 -3.26
CA SER A 28 2.98 -23.74 -2.63
C SER A 28 3.51 -24.72 -3.66
N GLU A 29 4.82 -24.80 -3.77
CA GLU A 29 5.49 -25.87 -4.51
C GLU A 29 6.05 -26.92 -3.53
N ARG A 30 6.31 -28.13 -4.03
CA ARG A 30 6.74 -29.23 -3.17
C ARG A 30 8.08 -28.90 -2.51
N GLY A 31 8.08 -28.78 -1.19
CA GLY A 31 9.29 -28.58 -0.39
C GLY A 31 9.61 -27.10 -0.09
N GLU A 32 8.73 -26.18 -0.49
CA GLU A 32 8.85 -24.76 -0.20
C GLU A 32 7.74 -24.29 0.74
N GLU A 33 8.05 -23.26 1.54
CA GLU A 33 7.03 -22.60 2.35
C GLU A 33 6.03 -21.88 1.42
N PRO A 34 4.73 -21.90 1.74
CA PRO A 34 3.74 -21.18 0.95
C PRO A 34 4.06 -19.69 0.84
N GLU A 35 3.98 -19.15 -0.37
CA GLU A 35 4.22 -17.73 -0.66
C GLU A 35 2.91 -17.04 -1.04
N ASP A 36 2.76 -15.77 -0.64
CA ASP A 36 1.64 -14.96 -1.09
C ASP A 36 1.91 -14.46 -2.51
N MET A 37 0.89 -14.58 -3.36
CA MET A 37 0.92 -14.16 -4.76
C MET A 37 -0.14 -13.08 -4.98
N LEU A 38 0.31 -11.91 -5.43
CA LEU A 38 -0.55 -10.85 -5.92
C LEU A 38 -0.78 -11.03 -7.41
N SER A 39 -1.98 -11.43 -7.79
CA SER A 39 -2.40 -11.52 -9.19
C SER A 39 -3.08 -10.22 -9.60
N ARG A 40 -2.84 -9.76 -10.83
CA ARG A 40 -3.49 -8.59 -11.43
C ARG A 40 -4.16 -8.98 -12.75
N ILE A 41 -5.39 -8.53 -12.94
CA ILE A 41 -6.11 -8.56 -14.21
C ILE A 41 -6.37 -7.13 -14.65
N ASP A 42 -5.90 -6.76 -15.84
CA ASP A 42 -6.14 -5.46 -16.45
C ASP A 42 -6.52 -5.64 -17.93
N GLY A 43 -7.81 -5.50 -18.23
CA GLY A 43 -8.35 -5.85 -19.54
C GLY A 43 -8.09 -7.32 -19.91
N LYS A 44 -7.15 -7.56 -20.83
CA LYS A 44 -6.73 -8.90 -21.28
C LYS A 44 -5.41 -9.35 -20.66
N GLU A 45 -4.74 -8.47 -19.92
CA GLU A 45 -3.45 -8.77 -19.32
C GLU A 45 -3.64 -9.44 -17.97
N PHE A 46 -2.84 -10.49 -17.73
CA PHE A 46 -2.75 -11.19 -16.47
C PHE A 46 -1.29 -11.24 -16.04
N SER A 47 -1.02 -10.85 -14.80
CA SER A 47 0.30 -10.95 -14.20
C SER A 47 0.20 -11.43 -12.76
N THR A 48 1.31 -11.99 -12.27
CA THR A 48 1.45 -12.49 -10.90
C THR A 48 2.76 -11.98 -10.32
N GLU A 49 2.72 -11.58 -9.06
CA GLU A 49 3.86 -11.06 -8.34
C GLU A 49 4.01 -11.78 -6.99
N PRO A 50 5.13 -12.51 -6.75
CA PRO A 50 5.42 -13.11 -5.46
C PRO A 50 5.79 -12.07 -4.41
N GLY A 51 5.39 -12.33 -3.16
CA GLY A 51 5.65 -11.45 -2.06
C GLY A 51 5.04 -11.94 -0.76
N HIS A 52 4.65 -10.99 0.09
CA HIS A 52 4.00 -11.28 1.35
C HIS A 52 3.07 -10.14 1.76
N VAL A 53 1.96 -10.48 2.37
CA VAL A 53 1.08 -9.51 3.03
C VAL A 53 1.75 -9.04 4.31
N VAL A 54 1.97 -7.72 4.44
CA VAL A 54 2.59 -7.09 5.62
C VAL A 54 1.59 -6.39 6.53
N TYR A 55 0.34 -6.23 6.08
CA TYR A 55 -0.75 -5.67 6.87
C TYR A 55 -2.08 -6.27 6.42
N ILE A 56 -2.93 -6.59 7.41
CA ILE A 56 -4.33 -6.99 7.26
C ILE A 56 -5.14 -6.15 8.23
N GLY A 57 -6.15 -5.45 7.74
CA GLY A 57 -7.08 -4.70 8.56
C GLY A 57 -7.79 -3.59 7.79
N ASP A 58 -8.82 -3.02 8.39
CA ASP A 58 -9.61 -1.95 7.77
C ASP A 58 -8.78 -0.67 7.61
N LEU A 59 -8.53 -0.25 6.37
CA LEU A 59 -7.83 0.98 6.00
C LEU A 59 -8.79 2.11 5.67
N ASN A 60 -9.98 1.85 5.14
CA ASN A 60 -10.91 2.85 4.63
C ASN A 60 -12.12 3.13 5.55
N GLY A 61 -12.24 2.42 6.67
CA GLY A 61 -13.30 2.57 7.66
C GLY A 61 -14.61 1.84 7.32
N ASP A 62 -14.64 0.95 6.32
CA ASP A 62 -15.87 0.27 5.90
C ASP A 62 -16.18 -1.03 6.69
N GLY A 63 -15.30 -1.41 7.63
CA GLY A 63 -15.42 -2.61 8.44
C GLY A 63 -14.95 -3.90 7.78
N ILE A 64 -14.37 -3.83 6.58
CA ILE A 64 -13.80 -4.95 5.82
C ILE A 64 -12.26 -4.89 5.90
N GLU A 65 -11.61 -6.05 5.89
CA GLU A 65 -10.16 -6.10 5.89
C GLU A 65 -9.57 -5.69 4.53
N ASP A 66 -8.69 -4.70 4.58
CA ASP A 66 -7.80 -4.28 3.49
C ASP A 66 -6.40 -4.84 3.70
N PHE A 67 -5.54 -4.68 2.68
CA PHE A 67 -4.23 -5.32 2.65
C PHE A 67 -3.11 -4.36 2.25
N ILE A 68 -1.93 -4.57 2.82
CA ILE A 68 -0.69 -4.07 2.23
C ILE A 68 0.16 -5.25 1.82
N PHE A 69 0.50 -5.31 0.54
CA PHE A 69 1.35 -6.35 -0.03
C PHE A 69 2.76 -5.79 -0.25
N ASN A 70 3.77 -6.56 0.11
CA ASN A 70 5.17 -6.28 -0.16
C ASN A 70 5.70 -7.29 -1.19
N SER A 71 5.98 -6.79 -2.39
CA SER A 71 6.52 -7.57 -3.48
C SER A 71 8.01 -7.85 -3.31
N ARG A 72 8.41 -9.07 -3.69
CA ARG A 72 9.82 -9.45 -3.83
C ARG A 72 10.39 -9.08 -5.20
N VAL A 73 9.54 -8.85 -6.21
CA VAL A 73 9.91 -8.46 -7.58
C VAL A 73 10.14 -6.95 -7.65
N GLY A 74 11.17 -6.48 -6.95
CA GLY A 74 11.43 -5.05 -6.86
C GLY A 74 12.65 -4.66 -6.04
N ILE A 75 13.25 -5.63 -5.33
CA ILE A 75 14.48 -5.43 -4.56
C ILE A 75 15.65 -5.31 -5.56
N GLY A 76 15.80 -4.12 -6.15
CA GLY A 76 16.90 -3.75 -7.02
C GLY A 76 18.14 -3.30 -6.24
N SER A 77 19.08 -2.64 -6.91
CA SER A 77 20.28 -2.07 -6.28
C SER A 77 19.97 -1.02 -5.20
N SER A 78 18.75 -0.48 -5.18
CA SER A 78 18.28 0.43 -4.15
C SER A 78 17.98 -0.27 -2.82
N MET A 79 17.77 -1.59 -2.81
CA MET A 79 17.25 -2.37 -1.67
C MET A 79 15.84 -1.96 -1.20
N ASP A 80 15.17 -1.05 -1.93
CA ASP A 80 13.77 -0.71 -1.67
C ASP A 80 12.87 -1.87 -2.12
N SER A 81 11.80 -2.14 -1.39
CA SER A 81 10.78 -3.12 -1.79
C SER A 81 9.54 -2.40 -2.32
N THR A 82 8.83 -3.03 -3.25
CA THR A 82 7.61 -2.47 -3.82
C THR A 82 6.44 -2.82 -2.92
N PHE A 83 5.73 -1.80 -2.43
CA PHE A 83 4.51 -1.98 -1.64
C PHE A 83 3.28 -1.63 -2.45
N ALA A 84 2.20 -2.38 -2.26
CA ALA A 84 0.88 -2.07 -2.80
C ALA A 84 -0.15 -1.98 -1.66
N PHE A 85 -0.86 -0.87 -1.60
CA PHE A 85 -1.99 -0.64 -0.71
C PHE A 85 -3.26 -1.04 -1.46
N LEU A 86 -3.97 -2.02 -0.93
CA LEU A 86 -5.03 -2.73 -1.61
C LEU A 86 -6.32 -2.61 -0.78
N ILE A 87 -7.32 -1.95 -1.35
CA ILE A 87 -8.64 -1.78 -0.73
C ILE A 87 -9.55 -2.90 -1.20
N GLN A 88 -10.24 -3.54 -0.28
CA GLN A 88 -11.14 -4.63 -0.57
C GLN A 88 -12.44 -4.12 -1.18
N CYS A 89 -12.63 -4.43 -2.45
CA CYS A 89 -13.88 -4.24 -3.16
C CYS A 89 -14.65 -5.57 -3.21
N ARG A 90 -15.93 -5.52 -3.58
CA ARG A 90 -16.75 -6.73 -3.67
C ARG A 90 -16.24 -7.67 -4.77
N GLY A 91 -15.43 -8.65 -4.38
CA GLY A 91 -14.90 -9.72 -5.22
C GLY A 91 -13.54 -9.46 -5.85
N TYR A 92 -12.86 -8.35 -5.52
CA TYR A 92 -11.51 -8.03 -5.98
C TYR A 92 -10.86 -6.99 -5.05
N LEU A 93 -9.55 -6.88 -5.10
CA LEU A 93 -8.81 -5.80 -4.46
C LEU A 93 -8.57 -4.68 -5.47
N ASN A 94 -8.88 -3.43 -5.11
CA ASN A 94 -8.46 -2.26 -5.88
C ASN A 94 -7.11 -1.75 -5.37
N TYR A 95 -6.22 -1.39 -6.30
CA TYR A 95 -4.97 -0.73 -5.96
C TYR A 95 -5.25 0.72 -5.60
N ALA A 96 -4.94 1.13 -4.37
CA ALA A 96 -5.13 2.48 -3.86
C ALA A 96 -3.82 3.25 -3.67
N GLY A 97 -2.68 2.72 -4.14
CA GLY A 97 -1.39 3.40 -4.05
C GLY A 97 -0.29 2.46 -3.59
N GLY A 98 0.93 2.95 -3.58
CA GLY A 98 2.10 2.10 -3.43
C GLY A 98 3.30 2.66 -4.18
N SER A 99 4.49 2.28 -3.75
CA SER A 99 5.76 2.66 -4.37
C SER A 99 6.90 1.81 -3.77
N TYR A 100 8.13 2.18 -4.12
CA TYR A 100 9.35 1.65 -3.54
C TYR A 100 9.61 2.31 -2.18
N PHE A 101 9.59 1.51 -1.11
CA PHE A 101 9.88 1.97 0.25
C PHE A 101 10.87 1.02 0.95
N ALA A 102 11.54 1.53 1.98
CA ALA A 102 12.27 0.71 2.94
C ALA A 102 11.34 0.02 3.94
N GLY A 103 10.10 0.50 4.09
CA GLY A 103 9.10 -0.11 4.97
C GLY A 103 7.83 0.72 5.05
N VAL A 104 6.81 0.15 5.69
CA VAL A 104 5.48 0.76 5.85
C VAL A 104 4.94 0.47 7.25
N LYS A 105 4.13 1.40 7.78
CA LYS A 105 3.40 1.25 9.05
C LYS A 105 2.08 2.02 8.99
N VAL A 106 0.98 1.31 9.10
CA VAL A 106 -0.36 1.91 9.28
C VAL A 106 -0.44 2.56 10.67
N LEU A 107 -1.06 3.73 10.76
CA LEU A 107 -1.22 4.47 12.01
C LEU A 107 -2.63 4.23 12.57
N ASP A 108 -2.72 3.86 13.84
CA ASP A 108 -3.99 3.65 14.55
C ASP A 108 -4.63 4.95 15.07
N SER A 109 -3.92 6.07 14.96
CA SER A 109 -4.46 7.39 15.31
C SER A 109 -5.47 7.87 14.28
N PRO A 110 -6.47 8.69 14.66
CA PRO A 110 -7.38 9.32 13.71
C PRO A 110 -6.62 9.99 12.55
N PRO A 111 -7.09 9.85 11.30
CA PRO A 111 -6.42 10.42 10.13
C PRO A 111 -6.27 11.93 10.24
N LYS A 112 -5.09 12.46 9.91
CA LYS A 112 -4.85 13.91 10.06
C LYS A 112 -5.66 14.77 9.10
N ASN A 113 -6.07 14.22 7.96
CA ASN A 113 -6.93 14.89 6.99
C ASN A 113 -8.43 14.85 7.41
N GLY A 114 -8.77 14.13 8.48
CA GLY A 114 -10.15 13.99 8.97
C GLY A 114 -11.02 13.05 8.13
N ASP A 115 -10.41 12.25 7.26
CA ASP A 115 -11.06 11.20 6.48
C ASP A 115 -11.21 9.92 7.31
N ASP A 116 -11.89 8.92 6.76
CA ASP A 116 -12.00 7.57 7.33
C ASP A 116 -10.77 6.70 6.99
N PHE A 117 -10.01 7.10 5.97
CA PHE A 117 -8.80 6.39 5.54
C PHE A 117 -7.63 6.58 6.51
N LYS A 118 -7.10 5.49 7.07
CA LYS A 118 -5.95 5.50 7.98
C LYS A 118 -4.71 6.10 7.34
N ASP A 119 -4.02 6.96 8.08
CA ASP A 119 -2.71 7.46 7.66
C ASP A 119 -1.67 6.32 7.60
N ILE A 120 -0.81 6.34 6.59
CA ILE A 120 0.28 5.36 6.44
C ILE A 120 1.62 6.08 6.58
N LYS A 121 2.47 5.59 7.48
CA LYS A 121 3.87 6.01 7.56
C LYS A 121 4.71 5.10 6.67
N ILE A 122 5.32 5.67 5.64
CA ILE A 122 6.31 4.97 4.83
C ILE A 122 7.71 5.37 5.29
N TYR A 123 8.71 4.55 4.97
CA TYR A 123 10.10 4.79 5.30
C TYR A 123 10.93 4.80 4.02
N SER A 124 11.78 5.80 3.85
CA SER A 124 12.78 5.87 2.78
C SER A 124 14.17 5.69 3.36
N TYR A 125 15.06 4.94 2.69
CA TYR A 125 16.45 4.86 3.14
C TYR A 125 17.14 6.22 3.04
N ILE A 126 17.87 6.60 4.07
CA ILE A 126 18.71 7.80 4.04
C ILE A 126 19.97 7.45 3.24
N ARG A 127 20.17 8.11 2.09
CA ARG A 127 21.31 7.87 1.20
C ARG A 127 22.39 8.94 1.34
N ASP A 128 23.63 8.58 1.03
CA ASP A 128 24.73 9.54 0.90
C ASP A 128 24.75 10.21 -0.49
N LYS A 129 25.73 11.09 -0.73
CA LYS A 129 25.86 11.81 -2.02
C LYS A 129 26.14 10.89 -3.21
N ARG A 130 26.48 9.62 -2.98
CA ARG A 130 26.74 8.60 -4.01
C ARG A 130 25.53 7.66 -4.19
N GLY A 131 24.43 7.90 -3.47
CA GLY A 131 23.22 7.06 -3.52
C GLY A 131 23.30 5.80 -2.64
N GLN A 132 24.36 5.63 -1.84
CA GLN A 132 24.52 4.48 -0.96
C GLN A 132 23.71 4.67 0.33
N ILE A 133 23.05 3.60 0.80
CA ILE A 133 22.30 3.61 2.06
C ILE A 133 23.28 3.90 3.20
N ARG A 134 22.90 4.82 4.08
CA ARG A 134 23.65 5.10 5.31
C ARG A 134 23.23 4.13 6.39
N TYR A 135 24.21 3.64 7.13
CA TYR A 135 24.00 2.70 8.24
C TYR A 135 24.45 3.33 9.57
N LYS A 136 23.79 2.92 10.64
CA LYS A 136 24.21 3.19 12.02
C LYS A 136 24.50 1.85 12.69
N GLY A 137 25.76 1.42 12.65
CA GLY A 137 26.10 0.03 12.95
C GLY A 137 25.65 -0.85 11.79
N GLU A 138 24.90 -1.92 12.08
CA GLU A 138 24.33 -2.83 11.08
C GLU A 138 22.92 -2.42 10.61
N GLU A 139 22.31 -1.41 11.24
CA GLU A 139 20.97 -0.94 10.92
C GLU A 139 20.98 0.10 9.80
N ALA A 140 20.24 -0.17 8.73
CA ALA A 140 20.00 0.79 7.66
C ALA A 140 19.18 1.98 8.20
N MET A 141 19.67 3.19 7.98
CA MET A 141 19.00 4.39 8.44
C MET A 141 17.84 4.73 7.50
N THR A 142 16.68 5.02 8.08
CA THR A 142 15.48 5.42 7.33
C THR A 142 14.91 6.74 7.82
N ARG A 143 14.22 7.47 6.93
CA ARG A 143 13.40 8.64 7.27
C ARG A 143 11.92 8.31 7.08
N PRO A 144 11.05 8.62 8.05
CA PRO A 144 9.61 8.42 7.89
C PRO A 144 8.97 9.55 7.08
N HIS A 145 8.00 9.20 6.25
CA HIS A 145 7.12 10.13 5.55
C HIS A 145 5.66 9.73 5.79
N LEU A 146 4.78 10.72 5.84
CA LEU A 146 3.34 10.50 5.98
C LEU A 146 2.72 10.43 4.59
N TRP A 147 2.01 9.35 4.31
CA TRP A 147 1.16 9.18 3.15
C TRP A 147 -0.29 9.17 3.62
N GLN A 148 -1.13 9.94 2.93
CA GLN A 148 -2.54 10.11 3.27
C GLN A 148 -3.39 9.83 2.04
N PHE A 149 -4.60 9.34 2.26
CA PHE A 149 -5.53 9.15 1.16
C PHE A 149 -6.01 10.50 0.62
N ASN A 150 -6.01 10.61 -0.71
CA ASN A 150 -6.48 11.75 -1.47
C ASN A 150 -7.80 11.34 -2.17
N PRO A 151 -8.96 11.81 -1.69
CA PRO A 151 -10.26 11.47 -2.27
C PRO A 151 -10.42 11.87 -3.75
N GLN A 152 -9.71 12.91 -4.19
CA GLN A 152 -9.82 13.41 -5.56
C GLN A 152 -9.13 12.49 -6.57
N THR A 153 -8.01 11.88 -6.18
CA THR A 153 -7.26 10.94 -7.03
C THR A 153 -7.56 9.48 -6.70
N GLN A 154 -8.22 9.25 -5.57
CA GLN A 154 -8.51 7.94 -4.98
C GLN A 154 -7.23 7.14 -4.70
N ARG A 155 -6.18 7.84 -4.26
CA ARG A 155 -4.86 7.27 -4.00
C ARG A 155 -4.30 7.73 -2.67
N TYR A 156 -3.51 6.88 -2.03
CA TYR A 156 -2.55 7.30 -1.03
C TYR A 156 -1.42 8.07 -1.69
N GLU A 157 -1.17 9.28 -1.20
CA GLU A 157 -0.17 10.20 -1.72
C GLU A 157 0.63 10.81 -0.57
N GLY A 158 1.89 11.10 -0.85
CA GLY A 158 2.78 11.74 0.10
C GLY A 158 4.18 11.91 -0.51
N GLN A 159 5.04 12.65 0.18
CA GLN A 159 6.43 12.73 -0.23
C GLN A 159 7.15 11.40 0.04
N SER A 160 8.11 11.06 -0.81
CA SER A 160 9.14 10.05 -0.58
C SER A 160 10.48 10.65 -1.00
N GLU A 161 11.58 10.21 -0.37
CA GLU A 161 12.93 10.73 -0.64
C GLU A 161 13.54 10.18 -1.94
#